data_AF-H0FXX8-F1
#
_entry.id   AF-H0FXX8-F1
#
_cell.length_a   1.000
_cell.length_b   1.000
_cell.length_c   1.000
_cell.angle_alpha   90.00
_cell.angle_beta   90.00
_cell.angle_gamma   90.00
#
_symmetry.space_group_name_H-M   'P 1'
#
loop_
_entity.id
_entity.type
_entity.pdbx_description
1 polymer ?
#
loop_
_entity_poly.entity_id
_entity_poly.type
_entity_poly.pdbx_seq_one_letter_code
_entity_poly.pdbx_strand_id
1 'polypeptide(L)'
;MRDKISDKESKTMSTAYISSAKGMAQYLLAQEHRGPGDTIEAAAARLQRKLKVPSSILMRLRHREVKDMLMSNFFALANAYSKACEKLDDAYEKERKIAVDPNILRLAALVAGKEEATTKKGRVK
;
A
#
# COMPACT_ATOMS: atom_id res chain seq x y z
N MET A 1 35.39 10.33 -29.34
CA MET A 1 34.42 11.23 -28.69
C MET A 1 33.22 10.38 -28.30
N ARG A 2 32.83 10.34 -27.01
CA ARG A 2 31.70 9.52 -26.52
C ARG A 2 30.40 10.27 -26.75
N ASP A 3 29.51 9.70 -27.53
CA ASP A 3 28.15 10.21 -27.76
C ASP A 3 27.34 10.17 -26.46
N LYS A 4 27.24 11.31 -25.76
CA LYS A 4 26.45 11.50 -24.53
C LYS A 4 25.00 11.91 -24.83
N ILE A 5 24.33 11.26 -25.78
CA ILE A 5 22.98 11.66 -26.19
C ILE A 5 21.89 10.65 -25.76
N SER A 6 22.23 9.39 -25.42
CA SER A 6 21.21 8.36 -25.13
C SER A 6 20.81 8.17 -23.65
N ASP A 7 21.49 8.79 -22.68
CA ASP A 7 21.23 8.55 -21.24
C ASP A 7 19.95 9.22 -20.68
N LYS A 8 19.30 10.07 -21.47
CA LYS A 8 18.13 10.84 -21.02
C LYS A 8 16.81 10.10 -21.21
N GLU A 9 16.71 9.24 -22.22
CA GLU A 9 15.48 8.49 -22.54
C GLU A 9 15.26 7.25 -21.66
N SER A 10 16.32 6.69 -21.07
CA SER A 10 16.22 5.49 -20.22
C SER A 10 15.76 5.78 -18.77
N LYS A 11 15.67 7.04 -18.36
CA LYS A 11 15.30 7.46 -16.99
C LYS A 11 13.85 7.90 -16.82
N THR A 12 13.09 7.98 -17.90
CA THR A 12 11.69 8.43 -17.90
C THR A 12 10.76 7.24 -17.85
N MET A 13 9.85 7.22 -16.86
CA MET A 13 8.85 6.17 -16.69
C MET A 13 7.67 6.34 -17.65
N SER A 14 7.04 5.23 -18.06
CA SER A 14 5.85 5.31 -18.90
C SER A 14 4.70 6.00 -18.16
N THR A 15 3.84 6.68 -18.91
CA THR A 15 2.68 7.41 -18.40
C THR A 15 1.75 6.54 -17.55
N ALA A 16 1.66 5.24 -17.87
CA ALA A 16 0.90 4.26 -17.10
C ALA A 16 1.41 4.12 -15.66
N TYR A 17 2.74 4.02 -15.45
CA TYR A 17 3.32 3.92 -14.11
C TYR A 17 3.10 5.20 -13.30
N ILE A 18 3.08 6.36 -13.96
CA ILE A 18 2.82 7.65 -13.30
C ILE A 18 1.35 7.75 -12.86
N SER A 19 0.41 7.24 -13.67
CA SER A 19 -0.99 7.14 -13.28
C SER A 19 -1.17 6.25 -12.05
N SER A 20 -0.53 5.08 -12.04
CA SER A 20 -0.52 4.19 -10.87
C SER A 20 0.09 4.86 -9.64
N ALA A 21 1.19 5.60 -9.80
CA ALA A 21 1.81 6.36 -8.72
C ALA A 21 0.88 7.46 -8.18
N LYS A 22 0.11 8.13 -9.05
CA LYS A 22 -0.90 9.11 -8.62
C LYS A 22 -1.97 8.45 -7.74
N GLY A 23 -2.45 7.27 -8.13
CA GLY A 23 -3.39 6.48 -7.32
C GLY A 23 -2.82 6.12 -5.95
N MET A 24 -1.58 5.61 -5.91
CA MET A 24 -0.89 5.28 -4.66
C MET A 24 -0.73 6.52 -3.75
N ALA A 25 -0.33 7.66 -4.32
CA ALA A 25 -0.17 8.90 -3.56
C ALA A 25 -1.49 9.42 -2.99
N GLN A 26 -2.57 9.40 -3.78
CA GLN A 26 -3.90 9.79 -3.33
C GLN A 26 -4.41 8.88 -2.22
N TYR A 27 -4.21 7.57 -2.36
CA TYR A 27 -4.57 6.59 -1.34
C TYR A 27 -3.86 6.85 -0.01
N LEU A 28 -2.54 7.03 -0.05
CA LEU A 28 -1.73 7.32 1.15
C LEU A 28 -2.16 8.62 1.83
N LEU A 29 -2.44 9.67 1.04
CA LEU A 29 -2.92 10.95 1.56
C LEU A 29 -4.30 10.84 2.19
N ALA A 30 -5.22 10.10 1.58
CA ALA A 30 -6.56 9.87 2.12
C ALA A 30 -6.52 9.09 3.44
N GLN A 31 -5.64 8.08 3.55
CA GLN A 31 -5.46 7.29 4.77
C GLN A 31 -4.87 8.10 5.94
N GLU A 32 -3.96 9.04 5.67
CA GLU A 32 -3.33 9.84 6.74
C GLU A 32 -4.11 11.13 7.08
N HIS A 33 -5.09 11.52 6.26
CA HIS A 33 -5.94 12.69 6.50
C HIS A 33 -6.91 12.42 7.66
N ARG A 34 -6.90 13.28 8.68
CA ARG A 34 -7.66 13.07 9.93
C ARG A 34 -9.05 13.71 9.94
N GLY A 35 -9.55 14.19 8.80
CA GLY A 35 -10.89 14.77 8.69
C GLY A 35 -10.94 16.31 8.72
N PRO A 36 -12.12 16.91 9.00
CA PRO A 36 -12.35 18.35 8.84
C PRO A 36 -11.51 19.16 9.83
N GLY A 37 -10.65 20.04 9.30
CA GLY A 37 -9.67 20.82 10.07
C GLY A 37 -8.22 20.38 9.87
N ASP A 38 -7.99 19.19 9.30
CA ASP A 38 -6.64 18.74 8.91
C ASP A 38 -6.32 19.19 7.49
N THR A 39 -5.09 19.68 7.27
CA THR A 39 -4.64 20.09 5.95
C THR A 39 -3.95 18.93 5.24
N ILE A 40 -4.12 18.88 3.92
CA ILE A 40 -3.48 17.84 3.09
C ILE A 40 -1.96 17.99 3.11
N GLU A 41 -1.45 19.22 3.29
CA GLU A 41 -0.03 19.51 3.50
C GLU A 41 0.48 18.93 4.82
N ALA A 42 -0.29 19.04 5.91
CA ALA A 42 0.03 18.41 7.18
C ALA A 42 0.04 16.88 7.07
N ALA A 43 -0.95 16.30 6.37
CA ALA A 43 -0.98 14.87 6.09
C ALA A 43 0.27 14.40 5.31
N ALA A 44 0.68 15.15 4.28
CA ALA A 44 1.90 14.83 3.54
C ALA A 44 3.18 15.00 4.36
N ALA A 45 3.25 16.00 5.23
CA ALA A 45 4.37 16.17 6.16
C ALA A 45 4.47 14.98 7.14
N ARG A 46 3.34 14.43 7.60
CA ARG A 46 3.31 13.21 8.42
C ARG A 46 3.77 11.99 7.63
N LEU A 47 3.24 11.79 6.41
CA LEU A 47 3.69 10.72 5.51
C LEU A 47 5.18 10.78 5.23
N GLN A 48 5.74 11.97 5.00
CA GLN A 48 7.17 12.15 4.79
C GLN A 48 8.00 11.69 5.99
N ARG A 49 7.56 12.00 7.22
CA ARG A 49 8.25 11.55 8.44
C ARG A 49 8.16 10.04 8.62
N LYS A 50 6.99 9.46 8.35
CA LYS A 50 6.65 8.04 8.60
C LYS A 50 7.21 7.08 7.56
N LEU A 51 7.10 7.44 6.28
CA LEU A 51 7.38 6.55 5.14
C LEU A 51 8.53 7.06 4.26
N LYS A 52 9.15 8.20 4.62
CA LYS A 52 10.29 8.81 3.90
C LYS A 52 9.99 9.16 2.44
N VAL A 53 8.72 9.35 2.09
CA VAL A 53 8.30 9.84 0.77
C VAL A 53 8.34 11.38 0.75
N PRO A 54 8.99 12.02 -0.23
CA PRO A 54 9.03 13.48 -0.29
C PRO A 54 7.65 14.11 -0.43
N SER A 55 7.29 15.05 0.47
CA SER A 55 5.99 15.77 0.42
C SER A 55 5.81 16.54 -0.89
N SER A 56 6.90 17.08 -1.44
CA SER A 56 6.88 17.79 -2.74
C SER A 56 6.36 16.93 -3.89
N ILE A 57 6.60 15.62 -3.85
CA ILE A 57 6.17 14.67 -4.87
C ILE A 57 4.70 14.29 -4.68
N LEU A 58 4.29 14.07 -3.43
CA LEU A 58 2.89 13.82 -3.08
C LEU A 58 1.99 14.99 -3.51
N MET A 59 2.40 16.22 -3.20
CA MET A 59 1.69 17.42 -3.64
C MET A 59 1.72 17.59 -5.15
N ARG A 60 2.86 17.32 -5.79
CA ARG A 60 2.98 17.43 -7.26
C ARG A 60 2.03 16.47 -7.97
N LEU A 61 1.99 15.20 -7.56
CA LEU A 61 1.09 14.19 -8.12
C LEU A 61 -0.39 14.51 -7.90
N ARG A 62 -0.71 15.15 -6.77
CA ARG A 62 -2.08 15.57 -6.48
C ARG A 62 -2.53 16.72 -7.38
N HIS A 63 -1.71 17.76 -7.50
CA HIS A 63 -2.12 19.03 -8.11
C HIS A 63 -1.89 19.11 -9.62
N ARG A 64 -0.99 18.28 -10.18
CA ARG A 64 -0.58 18.38 -11.57
C ARG A 64 -0.51 17.01 -12.23
N GLU A 65 -0.75 16.99 -13.53
CA GLU A 65 -0.36 15.86 -14.36
C GLU A 65 1.15 15.91 -14.55
N VAL A 66 1.82 14.86 -14.09
CA VAL A 66 3.28 14.76 -14.14
C VAL A 66 3.61 13.94 -15.39
N LYS A 67 4.37 14.53 -16.32
CA LYS A 67 4.80 13.81 -17.53
C LYS A 67 5.85 12.75 -17.22
N ASP A 68 6.75 13.06 -16.28
CA ASP A 68 7.91 12.22 -15.94
C ASP A 68 8.22 12.23 -14.44
N MET A 69 8.67 11.09 -13.92
CA MET A 69 9.13 10.95 -12.54
C MET A 69 10.41 10.12 -12.48
N LEU A 70 11.32 10.45 -11.56
CA LEU A 70 12.48 9.63 -11.25
C LEU A 70 12.07 8.28 -10.67
N MET A 71 12.74 7.21 -11.09
CA MET A 71 12.51 5.85 -10.58
C MET A 71 12.65 5.71 -9.06
N SER A 72 13.64 6.38 -8.46
CA SER A 72 13.84 6.36 -7.02
C SER A 72 12.62 6.84 -6.25
N ASN A 73 11.94 7.86 -6.78
CA ASN A 73 10.74 8.43 -6.17
C ASN A 73 9.55 7.49 -6.32
N PHE A 74 9.43 6.84 -7.48
CA PHE A 74 8.42 5.82 -7.71
C PHE A 74 8.59 4.65 -6.73
N PHE A 75 9.80 4.11 -6.58
CA PHE A 75 10.06 3.03 -5.64
C PHE A 75 9.81 3.43 -4.19
N ALA A 76 10.15 4.66 -3.79
CA ALA A 76 9.83 5.16 -2.45
C ALA A 76 8.31 5.14 -2.20
N LEU A 77 7.52 5.54 -3.20
CA LEU A 77 6.07 5.54 -3.12
C LEU A 77 5.48 4.12 -3.11
N ALA A 78 5.96 3.24 -3.99
CA ALA A 78 5.52 1.85 -4.07
C ALA A 78 5.82 1.10 -2.77
N ASN A 79 7.02 1.26 -2.21
CA ASN A 79 7.39 0.66 -0.92
C ASN A 79 6.52 1.20 0.24
N ALA A 80 6.21 2.50 0.22
CA ALA A 80 5.32 3.12 1.20
C ALA A 80 3.88 2.58 1.09
N TYR A 81 3.40 2.37 -0.14
CA TYR A 81 2.10 1.80 -0.43
C TYR A 81 2.02 0.33 0.02
N SER A 82 2.98 -0.52 -0.35
CA SER A 82 3.05 -1.92 0.10
C SER A 82 3.04 -2.03 1.62
N LYS A 83 3.83 -1.21 2.33
CA LYS A 83 3.82 -1.16 3.80
C LYS A 83 2.49 -0.71 4.40
N ALA A 84 1.73 0.12 3.68
CA ALA A 84 0.40 0.52 4.13
C ALA A 84 -0.60 -0.61 3.94
N CYS A 85 -0.54 -1.34 2.82
CA CYS A 85 -1.37 -2.53 2.57
C CYS A 85 -1.07 -3.66 3.56
N GLU A 86 0.19 -4.00 3.81
CA GLU A 86 0.59 -5.03 4.79
C GLU A 86 0.00 -4.74 6.18
N LYS A 87 0.00 -3.48 6.60
CA LYS A 87 -0.61 -3.09 7.89
C LYS A 87 -2.11 -3.28 7.93
N LEU A 88 -2.80 -3.12 6.79
CA LEU A 88 -4.23 -3.34 6.70
C LEU A 88 -4.54 -4.83 6.70
N ASP A 89 -3.76 -5.63 5.97
CA ASP A 89 -3.88 -7.09 5.99
C ASP A 89 -3.61 -7.64 7.40
N ASP A 90 -2.58 -7.14 8.08
CA ASP A 90 -2.30 -7.49 9.48
C ASP A 90 -3.43 -7.08 10.43
N ALA A 91 -4.01 -5.89 10.25
CA ALA A 91 -5.12 -5.41 11.06
C ALA A 91 -6.37 -6.25 10.82
N TYR A 92 -6.67 -6.53 9.56
CA TYR A 92 -7.78 -7.39 9.14
C TYR A 92 -7.61 -8.81 9.68
N GLU A 93 -6.40 -9.38 9.62
CA GLU A 93 -6.13 -10.70 10.20
C GLU A 93 -6.32 -10.71 11.71
N LYS A 94 -5.89 -9.65 12.42
CA LYS A 94 -6.09 -9.53 13.87
C LYS A 94 -7.57 -9.43 14.21
N GLU A 95 -8.31 -8.57 13.51
CA GLU A 95 -9.75 -8.46 13.65
C GLU A 95 -10.45 -9.79 13.34
N ARG A 96 -10.05 -10.50 12.28
CA ARG A 96 -10.56 -11.83 11.95
C ARG A 96 -10.24 -12.88 13.02
N LYS A 97 -9.06 -12.84 13.64
CA LYS A 97 -8.68 -13.76 14.73
C LYS A 97 -9.46 -13.47 16.02
N ILE A 98 -9.82 -12.21 16.26
CA ILE A 98 -10.57 -11.77 17.46
C ILE A 98 -12.08 -11.94 17.28
N ALA A 99 -12.60 -11.61 16.10
CA ALA A 99 -14.04 -11.45 15.85
C ALA A 99 -14.74 -12.73 15.36
N VAL A 100 -14.00 -13.78 14.98
CA VAL A 100 -14.65 -14.94 14.39
C VAL A 100 -14.92 -16.03 15.42
N ASP A 101 -16.20 -16.18 15.76
CA ASP A 101 -16.71 -17.36 16.44
C ASP A 101 -16.32 -18.64 15.66
N PRO A 102 -15.77 -19.68 16.32
CA PRO A 102 -15.28 -20.88 15.65
C PRO A 102 -16.36 -21.62 14.83
N ASN A 103 -17.64 -21.39 15.13
CA ASN A 103 -18.76 -21.91 14.35
C ASN A 103 -18.89 -21.25 12.96
N ILE A 104 -18.57 -19.96 12.83
CA ILE A 104 -18.61 -19.23 11.55
C ILE A 104 -17.47 -19.70 10.64
N LEU A 105 -16.26 -19.94 11.19
CA LEU A 105 -15.15 -20.53 10.42
C LEU A 105 -15.50 -21.93 9.91
N ARG A 106 -16.11 -22.76 10.75
CA ARG A 106 -16.57 -24.10 10.36
C ARG A 106 -17.61 -24.06 9.25
N LEU A 107 -18.55 -23.11 9.33
CA LEU A 107 -19.60 -22.96 8.32
C LEU A 107 -19.03 -22.43 7.00
N ALA A 108 -18.10 -21.47 7.05
CA ALA A 108 -17.39 -20.98 5.87
C ALA A 108 -16.51 -22.07 5.23
N ALA A 109 -15.84 -22.91 6.02
CA ALA A 109 -15.06 -24.05 5.52
C ALA A 109 -15.94 -25.12 4.86
N LEU A 110 -17.11 -25.40 5.46
CA LEU A 110 -18.13 -26.31 4.91
C LEU A 110 -18.65 -25.80 3.55
N VAL A 111 -19.01 -24.51 3.46
CA VAL A 111 -19.49 -23.88 2.21
C VAL A 111 -18.39 -23.81 1.15
N ALA A 112 -17.14 -23.60 1.55
CA ALA A 112 -15.99 -23.60 0.66
C ALA A 112 -15.53 -25.02 0.24
N GLY A 113 -16.17 -26.08 0.73
CA GLY A 113 -15.83 -27.47 0.41
C GLY A 113 -14.44 -27.91 0.89
N LYS A 114 -13.85 -27.20 1.88
CA LYS A 114 -12.56 -27.56 2.46
C LYS A 114 -12.79 -28.45 3.68
N GLU A 115 -12.58 -29.76 3.53
CA GLU A 115 -12.46 -30.67 4.67
C GLU A 115 -11.15 -30.40 5.42
N GLU A 116 -11.22 -29.72 6.58
CA GLU A 116 -10.06 -29.69 7.47
C GLU A 116 -9.93 -31.04 8.18
N ALA A 117 -8.98 -31.83 7.70
CA ALA A 117 -8.50 -33.05 8.34
C ALA A 117 -7.81 -32.71 9.68
N THR A 118 -8.55 -32.78 10.78
CA THR A 118 -7.94 -32.95 12.11
C THR A 118 -8.63 -34.05 12.90
N THR A 119 -8.04 -35.24 12.90
CA THR A 119 -8.39 -36.35 13.80
C THR A 119 -7.22 -36.66 14.75
N LYS A 120 -7.41 -36.15 15.97
CA LYS A 120 -6.96 -36.61 17.30
C LYS A 120 -6.19 -37.95 17.39
N LYS A 121 -5.06 -37.92 18.10
CA LYS A 121 -4.66 -38.92 19.12
C LYS A 121 -4.35 -38.12 20.39
N GLY A 122 -4.94 -38.33 21.57
CA GLY A 122 -5.53 -39.51 22.18
C GLY A 122 -4.92 -39.62 23.57
N ARG A 123 -5.49 -38.94 24.58
CA ARG A 123 -5.09 -39.05 25.98
C ARG A 123 -5.88 -40.22 26.57
N VAL A 124 -5.22 -41.32 26.88
CA VAL A 124 -5.77 -42.42 27.67
C VAL A 124 -5.06 -42.38 29.03
N LYS A 125 -5.87 -42.55 30.08
CA LYS A 125 -5.48 -42.59 31.50
C LYS A 125 -4.50 -43.72 31.79
#